data_AF-A0A1Y2H9Z3-F1
#
_entry.id   AF-A0A1Y2H9Z3-F1
#
_cell.length_a   1.000
_cell.length_b   1.000
_cell.length_c   1.000
_cell.angle_alpha   90.00
_cell.angle_beta   90.00
_cell.angle_gamma   90.00
#
_symmetry.space_group_name_H-M   'P 1'
#
loop_
_entity.id
_entity.type
_entity.pdbx_description
1 polymer ?
#
loop_
_entity_poly.entity_id
_entity_poly.type
_entity_poly.pdbx_seq_one_letter_code
_entity_poly.pdbx_strand_id
1 'polypeptide(L)' 'MCMPVECPLCHKTTWKGCGQHIDSVMSKLTEDQKCKCPRDQVEGELAKQSICSIL' A
#
# COMPACT_ATOMS: atom_id res chain seq x y z
N MET A 1 10.55 1.19 8.27
CA MET A 1 10.19 -0.21 7.94
C MET A 1 8.97 -0.17 7.02
N CYS A 2 9.07 -0.73 5.81
CA CYS A 2 7.93 -0.79 4.89
C CYS A 2 7.14 -2.07 5.15
N MET A 3 5.81 -2.01 5.10
CA MET A 3 4.94 -3.16 5.28
C MET A 3 4.04 -3.34 4.06
N PRO A 4 3.82 -4.57 3.57
CA PRO A 4 2.82 -4.85 2.56
C PRO A 4 1.42 -4.56 3.13
N VAL A 5 0.60 -3.85 2.36
CA VAL A 5 -0.79 -3.52 2.70
C VAL A 5 -1.64 -3.61 1.44
N GLU A 6 -2.95 -3.76 1.59
CA GLU A 6 -3.86 -3.70 0.44
C GLU A 6 -4.12 -2.26 0.03
N CYS A 7 -4.10 -1.99 -1.28
CA CYS A 7 -4.48 -0.71 -1.83
C CYS A 7 -6.02 -0.58 -1.81
N PRO A 8 -6.58 0.44 -1.17
CA PRO A 8 -8.03 0.60 -1.09
C PRO A 8 -8.70 1.06 -2.39
N LEU A 9 -7.91 1.51 -3.37
CA LEU A 9 -8.41 1.98 -4.66
C LEU A 9 -8.55 0.84 -5.67
N CYS A 10 -7.61 -0.10 -5.69
CA CYS A 10 -7.53 -1.16 -6.69
C CYS A 10 -7.48 -2.58 -6.11
N HIS A 11 -7.50 -2.72 -4.78
CA HIS A 11 -7.44 -4.00 -4.06
C HIS A 11 -6.19 -4.85 -4.36
N LYS A 12 -5.14 -4.24 -4.91
CA LYS A 12 -3.83 -4.86 -5.16
C LYS A 12 -2.88 -4.59 -4.00
N THR A 13 -1.80 -5.36 -3.90
CA THR A 13 -0.82 -5.17 -2.83
C THR A 13 0.05 -3.94 -3.10
N THR A 14 0.10 -3.06 -2.11
CA THR A 14 0.97 -1.87 -2.05
C THR A 14 1.79 -1.91 -0.75
N TRP A 15 2.49 -0.82 -0.43
CA TRP A 15 3.28 -0.72 0.79
C TRP A 15 2.99 0.55 1.58
N LYS A 16 3.00 0.43 2.90
CA LYS A 16 2.96 1.53 3.87
C LYS A 16 4.37 1.77 4.42
N GLY A 17 4.81 3.03 4.49
CA GLY A 17 6.12 3.45 5.03
C GLY A 17 6.99 4.22 4.02
N CYS A 18 8.23 4.51 4.40
CA CYS A 18 9.15 5.43 3.69
C CYS A 18 9.73 4.97 2.34
N GLY A 19 9.33 3.81 1.81
CA GLY A 19 9.83 3.28 0.53
C GLY A 19 11.22 2.64 0.53
N GLN A 20 12.06 2.85 1.56
CA GLN A 20 13.42 2.29 1.61
C GLN A 20 13.51 0.75 1.59
N HIS A 21 12.41 0.06 1.87
CA HIS A 21 12.36 -1.41 1.91
C HIS A 21 11.37 -1.98 0.87
N ILE A 22 10.98 -1.18 -0.13
CA ILE A 22 9.98 -1.57 -1.12
C ILE A 22 10.41 -2.81 -1.90
N ASP A 23 11.69 -2.95 -2.24
CA ASP A 23 12.20 -4.08 -3.01
C ASP A 23 11.95 -5.40 -2.28
N SER A 24 12.21 -5.46 -0.97
CA SER A 24 11.90 -6.65 -0.16
C SER A 24 10.39 -6.90 -0.09
N VAL A 25 9.57 -5.86 0.07
CA VAL A 25 8.11 -6.00 0.15
C VAL A 25 7.53 -6.49 -1.19
N MET A 26 8.05 -5.98 -2.30
CA MET A 26 7.57 -6.26 -3.66
C MET A 26 8.23 -7.47 -4.32
N SER A 27 9.31 -8.00 -3.74
CA SER A 27 10.04 -9.16 -4.27
C SER A 27 9.17 -10.42 -4.42
N LYS A 28 8.17 -10.57 -3.55
CA LYS A 28 7.27 -11.75 -3.53
C LYS A 28 6.06 -11.61 -4.44
N LEU A 29 5.84 -10.44 -5.03
CA LEU A 29 4.65 -10.12 -5.80
C LEU A 29 4.95 -10.15 -7.30
N THR A 30 4.06 -10.76 -8.07
CA THR A 30 4.05 -10.66 -9.53
C THR A 30 3.55 -9.28 -9.98
N GLU A 31 3.82 -8.86 -11.21
CA GLU A 31 3.40 -7.53 -11.71
C GLU A 31 1.89 -7.30 -11.60
N ASP A 32 1.09 -8.36 -11.76
CA ASP A 32 -0.37 -8.28 -11.67
C ASP A 32 -0.87 -8.02 -10.24
N GLN A 33 -0.09 -8.38 -9.23
CA GLN A 33 -0.43 -8.18 -7.82
C GLN A 33 0.07 -6.84 -7.27
N LYS A 34 0.98 -6.16 -7.99
CA LYS A 34 1.51 -4.86 -7.59
C LYS A 34 0.49 -3.76 -7.90
N CYS A 35 0.22 -2.93 -6.90
CA CYS A 35 -0.54 -1.71 -7.09
C CYS A 35 0.19 -0.77 -8.07
N LYS A 36 -0.55 -0.25 -9.07
CA LYS A 36 -0.08 0.73 -10.06
C LYS A 36 -0.70 2.12 -9.87
N CYS A 37 -1.46 2.33 -8.79
CA CYS A 37 -2.12 3.61 -8.51
C CYS A 37 -1.09 4.68 -8.12
N PRO A 38 -1.38 5.97 -8.37
CA PRO A 38 -0.60 7.09 -7.86
C PRO A 38 -0.46 7.03 -6.33
N ARG A 39 0.77 7.24 -5.83
CA ARG A 39 1.08 7.01 -4.42
C ARG A 39 0.40 8.01 -3.47
N ASP A 40 0.28 9.26 -3.89
CA ASP A 40 -0.45 10.32 -3.20
C ASP A 40 -1.90 9.92 -2.90
N GLN A 41 -2.57 9.29 -3.87
CA GLN A 41 -3.94 8.81 -3.71
C GLN A 41 -4.02 7.61 -2.76
N VAL A 42 -3.09 6.67 -2.89
CA VAL A 42 -3.04 5.48 -2.03
C VAL A 42 -2.75 5.84 -0.58
N GLU A 43 -1.79 6.73 -0.32
CA GLU A 43 -1.44 7.17 1.03
C GLU A 43 -2.56 7.98 1.69
N GLY A 44 -3.23 8.85 0.94
CA GLY A 44 -4.40 9.60 1.42
C GLY A 44 -5.55 8.67 1.85
N GLU A 45 -5.85 7.65 1.06
CA GLU A 45 -6.91 6.70 1.40
C GLU A 45 -6.53 5.74 2.54
N LEU A 46 -5.28 5.26 2.58
CA LEU A 46 -4.79 4.46 3.70
C LEU A 46 -4.80 5.24 5.03
N ALA A 47 -4.52 6.55 4.97
CA ALA A 47 -4.60 7.41 6.15
C ALA A 47 -6.04 7.50 6.69
N LYS A 48 -7.03 7.63 5.80
CA LYS A 48 -8.47 7.68 6.17
C LYS A 48 -9.00 6.39 6.78
N GLN A 49 -8.58 5.22 6.27
CA GLN A 49 -9.01 3.93 6.81
C GLN A 49 -8.53 3.68 8.24
N SER A 50 -7.33 4.15 8.57
CA SER A 50 -6.79 4.02 9.93
C SER A 50 -7.61 4.76 11.00
N ILE A 51 -8.45 5.71 10.58
CA ILE A 51 -9.29 6.54 11.46
C ILE A 51 -10.68 5.92 11.64
N CYS A 52 -11.11 5.04 10.73
CA CYS A 52 -12.46 4.49 10.68
C CYS A 52 -12.67 3.23 11.55
N SER A 53 -11.63 2.74 12.24
CA SER A 53 -11.73 1.57 13.15
C SER A 53 -12.04 1.94 14.61
N ILE A 54 -12.40 3.20 14.88
CA ILE A 54 -12.63 3.74 16.25
C ILE A 54 -14.12 4.11 16.48
N LEU A 55 -15.00 3.90 15.49
CA LEU A 55 -16.47 4.01 15.61
C LEU A 55 -17.09 2.62 15.55
#